data_AF-A8FD61-F1
#
_entry.id   AF-A8FD61-F1
#
_cell.length_a   1.000
_cell.length_b   1.000
_cell.length_c   1.000
_cell.angle_alpha   90.00
_cell.angle_beta   90.00
_cell.angle_gamma   90.00
#
_symmetry.space_group_name_H-M   'P 1'
#
loop_
_entity.id
_entity.type
_entity.pdbx_description
1 polymer ?
#
loop_
_entity_poly.entity_id
_entity_poly.type
_entity_poly.pdbx_seq_one_letter_code
_entity_poly.pdbx_strand_id
1 'polypeptide(L)'
;MTLEKTTRMNYLFDFYQSLLTAKQKSYMSLYYLDDFSLGEIADEYEVSRQAVYDNIKRTEAMLEQYEEKLLLFKKFKERKELLKKMRELVADSAQTEEAEALIESLEKLD
;
A
#
# COMPACT_ATOMS: atom_id res chain seq x y z
N MET A 1 -10.65 -2.86 13.92
CA MET A 1 -10.00 -2.97 12.60
C MET A 1 -9.40 -4.38 12.51
N THR A 2 -9.57 -5.10 11.40
CA THR A 2 -8.89 -6.40 11.24
C THR A 2 -7.48 -6.15 10.72
N LEU A 3 -6.52 -7.02 11.09
CA LEU A 3 -5.14 -6.93 10.60
C LEU A 3 -5.08 -6.90 9.07
N GLU A 4 -5.88 -7.74 8.42
CA GLU A 4 -5.99 -7.79 6.95
C GLU A 4 -6.40 -6.45 6.34
N LYS A 5 -7.34 -5.75 6.99
CA LYS A 5 -7.76 -4.43 6.52
C LYS A 5 -6.64 -3.41 6.68
N THR A 6 -5.96 -3.40 7.83
CA THR A 6 -4.82 -2.51 8.08
C THR A 6 -3.75 -2.70 7.01
N THR A 7 -3.34 -3.96 6.80
CA THR A 7 -2.33 -4.30 5.80
C THR A 7 -2.76 -3.89 4.40
N ARG A 8 -4.01 -4.15 4.01
CA ARG A 8 -4.54 -3.72 2.71
C ARG A 8 -4.47 -2.21 2.57
N MET A 9 -4.93 -1.47 3.57
CA MET A 9 -4.96 -0.01 3.49
C MET A 9 -3.56 0.61 3.44
N ASN A 10 -2.58 0.03 4.15
CA ASN A 10 -1.17 0.44 4.06
C ASN A 10 -0.65 0.29 2.64
N TYR A 11 -0.86 -0.88 2.00
CA TYR A 11 -0.48 -1.06 0.60
C TYR A 11 -1.16 -0.07 -0.33
N LEU A 12 -2.48 0.12 -0.20
CA LEU A 12 -3.19 1.08 -1.03
C LEU A 12 -2.69 2.51 -0.82
N PHE A 13 -2.36 2.86 0.42
CA PHE A 13 -1.78 4.16 0.74
C PHE A 13 -0.41 4.33 0.08
N ASP A 14 0.47 3.33 0.14
CA ASP A 14 1.78 3.39 -0.54
C ASP A 14 1.65 3.67 -2.03
N PHE A 15 0.71 3.00 -2.71
CA PHE A 15 0.48 3.18 -4.15
C PHE A 15 -0.20 4.50 -4.52
N TYR A 16 -1.13 4.99 -3.69
CA TYR A 16 -2.06 6.05 -4.11
C TYR A 16 -2.04 7.31 -3.24
N GLN A 17 -1.19 7.39 -2.21
CA GLN A 17 -1.11 8.57 -1.32
C GLN A 17 -0.83 9.89 -2.07
N SER A 18 -0.15 9.83 -3.22
CA SER A 18 0.17 10.99 -4.05
C SER A 18 -1.06 11.61 -4.72
N LEU A 19 -2.17 10.88 -4.81
CA LEU A 19 -3.45 11.33 -5.36
C LEU A 19 -4.38 11.92 -4.29
N LEU A 20 -3.97 11.87 -3.03
CA LEU A 20 -4.76 12.37 -1.91
C LEU A 20 -4.47 13.85 -1.67
N THR A 21 -5.46 14.56 -1.14
CA THR A 21 -5.22 15.90 -0.59
C THR A 21 -4.28 15.83 0.62
N ALA A 22 -3.57 16.91 0.93
CA ALA A 22 -2.67 16.96 2.08
C ALA A 22 -3.35 16.53 3.39
N LYS A 23 -4.59 16.99 3.62
CA LYS A 23 -5.36 16.63 4.83
C LYS A 23 -5.67 15.13 4.91
N GLN A 24 -6.09 14.53 3.80
CA GLN A 24 -6.35 13.09 3.73
C GLN A 24 -5.08 12.29 3.96
N LYS A 25 -3.97 12.71 3.32
CA LYS A 25 -2.67 12.09 3.49
C LYS A 25 -2.23 12.10 4.95
N SER A 26 -2.34 13.25 5.63
CA SER A 26 -1.96 13.35 7.04
C SER A 26 -2.81 12.46 7.95
N TYR A 27 -4.13 12.47 7.77
CA TYR A 27 -5.02 11.64 8.61
C TYR A 27 -4.77 10.15 8.41
N MET A 28 -4.54 9.73 7.17
CA MET A 28 -4.22 8.34 6.86
C MET A 28 -2.86 7.94 7.42
N SER A 29 -1.82 8.78 7.28
CA SER A 29 -0.50 8.50 7.86
C SER A 29 -0.57 8.31 9.37
N LEU A 30 -1.16 9.27 10.08
CA LEU A 30 -1.28 9.20 11.53
C LEU A 30 -2.05 7.96 11.99
N TYR A 31 -3.17 7.65 11.32
CA TYR A 31 -4.03 6.54 11.74
C TYR A 31 -3.48 5.15 11.37
N TYR A 32 -2.89 5.00 10.19
CA TYR A 32 -2.51 3.69 9.64
C TYR A 32 -1.01 3.36 9.75
N LEU A 33 -0.15 4.38 9.78
CA LEU A 33 1.31 4.22 9.85
C LEU A 33 1.86 4.53 11.23
N ASP A 34 1.35 5.59 11.87
CA ASP A 34 1.84 6.05 13.17
C ASP A 34 0.98 5.55 14.35
N ASP A 35 -0.04 4.73 14.08
CA ASP A 35 -0.95 4.11 15.05
C ASP A 35 -1.71 5.08 15.99
N PHE A 36 -1.90 6.33 15.58
CA PHE A 36 -2.71 7.30 16.34
C PHE A 36 -4.17 6.86 16.38
N SER A 37 -4.81 7.09 17.52
CA SER A 37 -6.26 6.99 17.65
C SER A 37 -6.97 8.17 16.98
N LEU A 38 -8.26 7.97 16.66
CA LEU A 38 -9.11 9.04 16.12
C LEU A 38 -9.23 10.23 17.08
N GLY A 39 -9.07 10.01 18.38
CA GLY A 39 -9.09 11.07 19.40
C GLY A 39 -7.82 11.90 19.35
N GLU A 40 -6.65 11.26 19.32
CA GLU A 40 -5.35 11.95 19.21
C GLU A 40 -5.27 12.80 17.94
N ILE A 41 -5.74 12.28 16.80
CA ILE A 41 -5.79 13.06 15.55
C ILE A 41 -6.80 14.22 15.65
N ALA A 42 -7.92 14.01 16.34
CA ALA A 42 -8.93 15.05 16.50
C ALA A 42 -8.41 16.20 17.37
N ASP A 43 -7.72 15.87 18.45
CA ASP A 43 -7.09 16.84 19.35
C ASP A 43 -5.98 17.62 18.64
N GLU A 44 -5.09 16.93 17.90
CA GLU A 44 -3.99 17.55 17.14
C GLU A 44 -4.47 18.55 16.07
N TYR A 45 -5.61 18.27 15.44
CA TYR A 45 -6.17 19.12 14.37
C TYR A 45 -7.31 20.02 14.84
N GLU A 46 -7.62 20.06 16.13
CA GLU A 46 -8.73 20.82 16.73
C GLU A 46 -10.08 20.59 16.01
N VAL A 47 -10.37 19.33 15.69
CA VAL A 47 -11.63 18.91 15.04
C VAL A 47 -12.37 17.88 15.89
N SER A 48 -13.61 17.56 15.53
CA SER A 48 -14.30 16.45 16.20
C SER A 48 -13.74 15.09 15.77
N ARG A 49 -13.72 14.14 16.70
CA ARG A 49 -13.43 12.71 16.41
C ARG A 49 -14.29 12.16 15.26
N GLN A 50 -15.53 12.63 15.13
CA GLN A 50 -16.41 12.25 14.03
C GLN A 50 -15.92 12.77 12.67
N ALA A 51 -15.42 14.02 12.62
CA ALA A 51 -14.86 14.58 11.40
C ALA A 51 -13.61 13.83 10.92
N VAL A 52 -12.76 13.38 11.85
CA VAL A 52 -11.60 12.51 11.53
C VAL A 52 -12.08 11.17 10.97
N TYR A 53 -13.01 10.52 11.68
CA TYR A 53 -13.57 9.23 11.26
C TYR A 53 -14.17 9.29 9.84
N ASP A 54 -15.02 10.29 9.56
CA ASP A 54 -15.68 10.44 8.27
C ASP A 54 -14.67 10.71 7.14
N ASN A 55 -13.62 11.48 7.43
CA ASN A 55 -12.55 11.73 6.48
C ASN A 55 -11.76 10.46 6.16
N ILE A 56 -11.36 9.69 7.18
CA ILE A 56 -10.67 8.42 6.99
C ILE A 56 -11.55 7.47 6.19
N LYS A 57 -12.83 7.32 6.53
CA LYS A 57 -13.76 6.45 5.79
C LYS A 57 -13.93 6.83 4.33
N ARG A 58 -14.04 8.13 4.03
CA ARG A 58 -14.10 8.61 2.66
C ARG A 58 -12.81 8.33 1.91
N THR A 59 -11.67 8.50 2.57
CA THR A 59 -10.36 8.27 1.98
C THR A 59 -10.09 6.78 1.73
N GLU A 60 -10.46 5.90 2.66
CA GLU A 60 -10.46 4.43 2.45
C GLU A 60 -11.25 4.06 1.18
N ALA A 61 -12.45 4.61 1.01
CA ALA A 61 -13.27 4.34 -0.17
C ALA A 61 -12.65 4.87 -1.47
N MET A 62 -11.98 6.04 -1.44
CA MET A 62 -11.26 6.58 -2.60
C MET A 62 -10.08 5.69 -2.99
N LEU A 63 -9.30 5.22 -2.02
CA LEU A 63 -8.16 4.32 -2.27
C LEU A 63 -8.61 3.00 -2.90
N GLU A 64 -9.72 2.43 -2.43
CA GLU A 64 -10.31 1.23 -3.05
C GLU A 64 -10.78 1.48 -4.49
N GLN A 65 -11.40 2.64 -4.75
CA GLN A 65 -11.81 3.02 -6.11
C GLN A 65 -10.62 3.23 -7.05
N TYR A 66 -9.51 3.77 -6.55
CA TYR A 66 -8.28 3.87 -7.32
C TYR A 66 -7.73 2.49 -7.66
N GLU A 67 -7.72 1.58 -6.70
CA GLU A 67 -7.29 0.20 -6.94
C GLU A 67 -8.17 -0.52 -7.95
N GLU A 68 -9.49 -0.39 -7.86
CA GLU A 68 -10.42 -0.99 -8.82
C GLU A 68 -10.12 -0.56 -10.27
N LYS A 69 -9.70 0.70 -10.47
CA LYS A 69 -9.45 1.28 -11.79
C LYS A 69 -8.02 1.07 -12.30
N LEU A 70 -7.02 1.17 -11.41
CA LEU A 70 -5.61 1.20 -11.79
C LEU A 70 -4.91 -0.14 -11.58
N LEU A 71 -5.38 -0.91 -10.59
CA LEU A 71 -4.91 -2.26 -10.26
C LEU A 71 -3.42 -2.32 -9.92
N LEU A 72 -2.83 -1.24 -9.38
CA LEU A 72 -1.39 -1.20 -9.10
C LEU A 72 -1.00 -2.23 -8.04
N PHE A 73 -1.77 -2.31 -6.95
CA PHE A 73 -1.48 -3.28 -5.90
C PHE A 73 -1.70 -4.72 -6.37
N LYS A 74 -2.78 -4.98 -7.11
CA LYS A 74 -3.03 -6.29 -7.74
C LYS A 74 -1.88 -6.70 -8.65
N LYS A 75 -1.48 -5.83 -9.59
CA LYS A 75 -0.38 -6.10 -10.53
C LYS A 75 0.95 -6.31 -9.79
N PHE A 76 1.20 -5.54 -8.72
CA PHE A 76 2.38 -5.74 -7.88
C PHE A 76 2.41 -7.14 -7.23
N LYS A 77 1.28 -7.61 -6.67
CA LYS A 77 1.20 -8.97 -6.13
C LYS A 77 1.43 -10.03 -7.21
N GLU A 78 0.82 -9.85 -8.39
CA GLU A 78 1.01 -10.77 -9.52
C GLU A 78 2.47 -10.81 -9.97
N ARG A 79 3.13 -9.66 -10.11
CA ARG A 79 4.57 -9.58 -10.42
C ARG A 79 5.40 -10.30 -9.37
N LYS A 80 5.17 -10.05 -8.09
CA LYS A 80 5.91 -10.69 -6.98
C LYS A 80 5.80 -12.22 -7.02
N GLU A 81 4.61 -12.75 -7.28
CA GLU A 81 4.42 -14.20 -7.42
C GLU A 81 5.12 -14.77 -8.66
N LEU A 82 5.11 -14.05 -9.78
CA LEU A 82 5.83 -14.46 -10.99
C LEU A 82 7.34 -14.46 -10.78
N LEU A 83 7.89 -13.41 -10.17
CA LEU A 83 9.32 -13.29 -9.88
C LEU A 83 9.79 -14.39 -8.92
N LYS A 84 8.97 -14.72 -7.91
CA LYS A 84 9.24 -15.86 -7.02
C LYS A 84 9.34 -17.19 -7.79
N LYS A 85 8.37 -17.47 -8.67
CA LYS A 85 8.37 -18.68 -9.50
C LYS A 85 9.56 -18.71 -10.46
N MET A 86 9.94 -17.55 -11.02
CA MET A 86 11.11 -17.45 -11.88
C MET A 86 12.39 -17.84 -11.12
N ARG A 87 12.56 -17.38 -9.87
CA ARG A 87 13.70 -17.79 -9.04
C ARG A 87 13.72 -19.29 -8.79
N GLU A 88 12.57 -19.87 -8.43
CA GLU A 88 12.46 -21.31 -8.18
C GLU A 88 12.83 -22.16 -9.41
N LEU A 89 12.45 -21.71 -10.62
CA LEU A 89 12.79 -22.40 -11.87
C LEU A 89 14.26 -22.26 -12.26
N VAL A 90 14.88 -21.15 -11.90
CA VAL A 90 16.25 -20.80 -12.30
C VAL A 90 17.29 -21.37 -11.35
N ALA A 91 16.94 -21.61 -10.08
CA ALA A 91 17.86 -22.08 -9.04
C ALA A 91 18.71 -23.30 -9.46
N ASP A 92 18.12 -24.25 -10.20
CA ASP A 92 18.77 -25.48 -10.66
C ASP A 92 19.23 -25.44 -12.14
N SER A 93 19.26 -24.24 -12.75
CA SER A 93 19.58 -24.08 -14.17
C SER A 93 21.09 -23.85 -14.43
N ALA A 94 21.55 -24.01 -15.68
CA ALA A 94 22.93 -23.70 -16.04
C ALA A 94 23.23 -22.20 -16.13
N GLN A 95 22.18 -21.35 -16.17
CA GLN A 95 22.25 -19.90 -16.34
C GLN A 95 21.78 -19.16 -15.06
N THR A 96 21.89 -19.80 -13.89
CA THR A 96 21.35 -19.29 -12.63
C THR A 96 21.79 -17.86 -12.35
N GLU A 97 23.08 -17.55 -12.47
CA GLU A 97 23.62 -16.22 -12.15
C GLU A 97 23.08 -15.11 -13.07
N GLU A 98 23.02 -15.35 -14.39
CA GLU A 98 22.49 -14.37 -15.35
C GLU A 98 20.99 -14.13 -15.15
N ALA A 99 20.23 -15.21 -14.96
CA ALA A 99 18.80 -15.12 -14.75
C ALA A 99 18.46 -14.51 -13.37
N GLU A 100 19.24 -14.78 -12.32
CA GLU A 100 19.11 -14.12 -11.03
C GLU A 100 19.36 -12.61 -11.14
N ALA A 101 20.40 -12.18 -11.89
CA ALA A 101 20.69 -10.76 -12.10
C ALA A 101 19.55 -10.04 -12.86
N LEU A 102 18.93 -10.71 -13.83
CA LEU A 102 17.76 -10.18 -14.54
C LEU A 102 16.54 -10.07 -13.62
N ILE A 103 16.27 -11.09 -12.80
CA ILE A 103 15.17 -11.09 -11.84
C ILE A 103 15.35 -9.98 -10.80
N GLU A 104 16.58 -9.81 -10.27
CA GLU A 104 16.90 -8.74 -9.32
C GLU A 104 16.71 -7.36 -9.97
N SER A 105 17.08 -7.22 -11.24
CA SER A 105 16.87 -5.98 -11.99
C SER A 105 15.38 -5.66 -12.15
N LEU A 106 14.53 -6.67 -12.38
CA LEU A 106 13.07 -6.49 -12.45
C LEU A 106 12.47 -6.07 -11.11
N GLU A 107 12.94 -6.61 -9.99
CA GLU A 107 12.45 -6.22 -8.65
C GLU A 107 12.78 -4.77 -8.28
N LYS A 108 13.87 -4.23 -8.80
CA LYS A 108 14.29 -2.83 -8.56
C LYS A 108 13.47 -1.80 -9.36
N LEU A 109 12.64 -2.24 -10.30
CA LEU A 109 11.78 -1.35 -11.10
C LEU A 109 10.46 -1.00 -10.40
N ASP A 110 10.09 -1.75 -9.37
CA ASP A 110 8.92 -1.48 -8.53
C ASP A 110 9.23 -0.40 -7.48
#